data_AF-A0A822DIP4-F1
#
_entry.id   AF-A0A822DIP4-F1
#
_cell.length_a   1.000
_cell.length_b   1.000
_cell.length_c   1.000
_cell.angle_alpha   90.00
_cell.angle_beta   90.00
_cell.angle_gamma   90.00
#
_symmetry.space_group_name_H-M   'P 1'
#
loop_
_entity.id
_entity.type
_entity.pdbx_description
1 polymer ?
#
loop_
_entity_poly.entity_id
_entity_poly.type
_entity_poly.pdbx_seq_one_letter_code
_entity_poly.pdbx_strand_id
1 'polypeptide(L)'
;MAANLVDSKLRQVKSCGFLVIKSDQSFLLMKHPHRYDLPKGHMEPGETEHQTALRELLEETGIQSSDIDIDPNFRFESVIPSEHQHFEWCTWDSFESSLKRSGIDQLLEKVRAYLNA
;
A
#
# COMPACT_ATOMS: atom_id res chain seq x y z
N MET A 1 11.34 -31.71 30.17
CA MET A 1 10.33 -31.70 29.10
C MET A 1 10.47 -30.37 28.36
N ALA A 2 10.88 -30.40 27.11
CA ALA A 2 10.98 -29.21 26.28
C ALA A 2 9.55 -28.80 25.88
N ALA A 3 9.13 -27.59 26.28
CA ALA A 3 7.90 -27.01 25.75
C ALA A 3 8.17 -26.66 24.28
N ASN A 4 7.35 -27.23 23.40
CA ASN A 4 7.39 -27.04 21.96
C ASN A 4 7.44 -25.55 21.61
N LEU A 5 8.47 -25.19 20.84
CA LEU A 5 8.53 -23.98 20.04
C LEU A 5 7.31 -24.01 19.10
N VAL A 6 6.32 -23.17 19.39
CA VAL A 6 5.33 -22.81 18.38
C VAL A 6 6.13 -21.99 17.36
N ASP A 7 6.50 -22.63 16.24
CA ASP A 7 6.96 -21.92 15.04
C ASP A 7 5.79 -21.08 14.54
N SER A 8 5.58 -19.92 15.17
CA SER A 8 4.64 -18.91 14.70
C SER A 8 5.29 -18.25 13.49
N LYS A 9 5.29 -18.94 12.35
CA LYS A 9 5.48 -18.29 11.06
C LYS A 9 4.44 -17.18 10.98
N LEU A 10 4.90 -15.94 11.18
CA LEU A 10 4.11 -14.73 10.96
C LEU A 10 3.47 -14.85 9.58
N ARG A 11 2.14 -14.90 9.53
CA ARG A 11 1.40 -15.01 8.27
C ARG A 11 1.51 -13.65 7.57
N GLN A 12 2.50 -13.50 6.70
CA GLN A 12 2.61 -12.33 5.87
C GLN A 12 1.48 -12.35 4.85
N VAL A 13 0.60 -11.35 4.95
CA VAL A 13 -0.45 -11.12 3.97
C VAL A 13 0.07 -10.05 3.02
N LYS A 14 0.10 -10.35 1.72
CA LYS A 14 0.56 -9.44 0.70
C LYS A 14 -0.63 -8.85 -0.06
N SER A 15 -0.62 -7.53 -0.22
CA SER A 15 -1.56 -6.82 -1.08
C SER A 15 -0.82 -6.11 -2.21
N CYS A 16 -1.44 -6.07 -3.38
CA CYS A 16 -0.89 -5.46 -4.58
C CYS A 16 -1.93 -4.57 -5.25
N GLY A 17 -1.49 -3.48 -5.88
CA GLY A 17 -2.36 -2.50 -6.53
C GLY A 17 -1.56 -1.47 -7.32
N PHE A 18 -2.26 -0.52 -7.92
CA PHE A 18 -1.67 0.51 -8.76
C PHE A 18 -1.85 1.90 -8.17
N LEU A 19 -0.82 2.73 -8.32
CA LEU A 19 -0.99 4.18 -8.32
C LEU A 19 -1.24 4.63 -9.76
N VAL A 20 -2.48 5.01 -10.07
CA VAL A 20 -2.83 5.54 -11.40
C VAL A 20 -2.66 7.05 -11.38
N ILE A 21 -1.84 7.56 -12.31
CA ILE A 21 -1.53 8.98 -12.48
C ILE A 21 -2.07 9.43 -13.84
N LYS A 22 -2.76 10.57 -13.88
CA LYS A 22 -3.14 11.23 -15.14
C LYS A 22 -2.06 12.20 -15.62
N SER A 23 -2.17 12.62 -16.88
CA SER A 23 -1.25 13.60 -17.48
C SER A 23 -1.19 14.95 -16.75
N ASP A 24 -2.26 15.32 -16.05
CA ASP A 24 -2.33 16.54 -15.23
C ASP A 24 -1.77 16.36 -13.80
N GLN A 25 -1.09 15.23 -13.54
CA GLN A 25 -0.56 14.82 -12.24
C GLN A 25 -1.61 14.62 -11.15
N SER A 26 -2.88 14.43 -11.51
CA SER A 26 -3.88 13.93 -10.56
C SER A 26 -3.75 12.41 -10.37
N PHE A 27 -4.13 11.93 -9.18
CA PHE A 27 -3.97 10.53 -8.76
C PHE A 27 -5.32 9.90 -8.44
N LEU A 28 -5.45 8.59 -8.69
CA LEU A 28 -6.58 7.79 -8.24
C LEU A 28 -6.32 7.20 -6.85
N LEU A 29 -7.22 7.45 -5.90
CA LEU A 29 -7.20 6.87 -4.56
C LEU A 29 -8.60 6.38 -4.19
N MET A 30 -8.66 5.28 -3.44
CA MET A 30 -9.85 4.80 -2.75
C MET A 30 -10.10 5.64 -1.50
N LYS A 31 -11.32 6.17 -1.36
CA LYS A 31 -11.72 6.95 -0.18
C LYS A 31 -12.48 6.07 0.82
N HIS A 32 -11.83 5.72 1.92
CA HIS A 32 -12.48 5.10 3.08
C HIS A 32 -12.89 6.17 4.11
N PRO A 33 -13.76 5.84 5.09
CA PRO A 33 -14.25 6.81 6.08
C PRO A 33 -13.15 7.55 6.87
N HIS A 34 -11.98 6.93 7.06
CA HIS A 34 -10.90 7.47 7.90
C HIS A 34 -9.54 7.55 7.20
N ARG A 35 -9.46 7.16 5.93
CA ARG A 35 -8.19 7.15 5.18
C ARG A 35 -8.42 7.15 3.68
N TYR A 36 -7.41 7.60 2.95
CA TYR A 36 -7.25 7.29 1.55
C TYR A 36 -6.31 6.09 1.41
N ASP A 37 -6.54 5.28 0.39
CA ASP A 37 -5.72 4.12 0.07
C ASP A 37 -5.58 3.97 -1.46
N LEU A 38 -4.67 3.13 -1.92
CA LEU A 38 -4.61 2.74 -3.33
C LEU A 38 -5.75 1.77 -3.65
N PRO A 39 -6.20 1.69 -4.92
CA PRO A 39 -6.92 0.52 -5.39
C PRO A 39 -5.97 -0.69 -5.30
N LYS A 40 -6.23 -1.59 -4.36
CA LYS A 40 -5.38 -2.74 -4.04
C LYS A 40 -6.16 -3.77 -3.24
N GLY A 41 -5.73 -5.02 -3.34
CA GLY A 41 -6.24 -6.07 -2.49
C GLY A 41 -5.27 -7.24 -2.35
N HIS A 42 -5.74 -8.30 -1.70
CA HIS A 42 -4.90 -9.42 -1.30
C HIS A 42 -4.56 -10.30 -2.49
N MET A 43 -3.34 -10.85 -2.50
CA MET A 43 -2.98 -11.86 -3.49
C MET A 43 -3.78 -13.15 -3.26
N GLU A 44 -4.35 -13.68 -4.34
CA GLU A 44 -4.95 -15.01 -4.35
C GLU A 44 -3.91 -16.11 -4.66
N PRO A 45 -4.16 -17.37 -4.27
CA PRO A 45 -3.24 -18.46 -4.57
C PRO A 45 -2.99 -18.62 -6.07
N GLY A 46 -1.73 -18.52 -6.48
CA GLY A 46 -1.31 -18.67 -7.88
C GLY A 46 -1.24 -17.38 -8.68
N GLU A 47 -1.65 -16.24 -8.12
CA GLU A 47 -1.47 -14.94 -8.76
C GLU A 47 -0.02 -14.44 -8.64
N THR A 48 0.45 -13.76 -9.68
CA THR A 48 1.59 -12.84 -9.58
C THR A 48 1.13 -11.50 -8.99
N GLU A 49 2.04 -10.73 -8.40
CA GLU A 49 1.74 -9.38 -7.89
C GLU A 49 1.04 -8.50 -8.93
N HIS A 50 1.47 -8.63 -10.19
CA HIS A 50 0.93 -7.85 -11.29
C HIS A 50 -0.49 -8.28 -11.67
N GLN A 51 -0.77 -9.59 -11.69
CA GLN A 51 -2.11 -10.11 -11.91
C GLN A 51 -3.07 -9.65 -10.80
N THR A 52 -2.66 -9.77 -9.53
CA THR A 52 -3.42 -9.27 -8.39
C THR A 52 -3.71 -7.76 -8.55
N ALA A 53 -2.69 -6.95 -8.85
CA ALA A 53 -2.87 -5.51 -9.00
C ALA A 53 -3.84 -5.13 -10.13
N LEU A 54 -3.82 -5.86 -11.27
CA LEU A 54 -4.74 -5.63 -12.39
C LEU A 54 -6.17 -6.06 -12.08
N ARG A 55 -6.34 -7.22 -11.41
CA ARG A 55 -7.65 -7.71 -10.98
C ARG A 55 -8.30 -6.71 -10.02
N GLU A 56 -7.58 -6.30 -8.99
CA GLU A 56 -8.07 -5.36 -7.98
C GLU A 56 -8.38 -3.98 -8.59
N LEU A 57 -7.54 -3.49 -9.50
CA LEU A 57 -7.84 -2.25 -10.22
C LEU A 57 -9.17 -2.35 -10.99
N LEU A 58 -9.40 -3.45 -11.69
CA LEU A 58 -10.64 -3.68 -12.42
C LEU A 58 -11.85 -3.80 -11.47
N GLU A 59 -11.72 -4.60 -10.40
CA GLU A 59 -12.80 -4.86 -9.45
C GLU A 59 -13.22 -3.61 -8.66
N GLU A 60 -12.26 -2.82 -8.21
CA GLU A 60 -12.53 -1.65 -7.35
C GLU A 60 -12.88 -0.39 -8.16
N THR A 61 -12.40 -0.27 -9.39
CA THR A 61 -12.49 1.00 -10.16
C THR A 61 -13.09 0.87 -11.55
N GLY A 62 -13.17 -0.36 -12.09
CA GLY A 62 -13.62 -0.62 -13.46
C GLY A 62 -12.57 -0.31 -14.55
N ILE A 63 -11.37 0.15 -14.19
CA ILE A 63 -10.29 0.46 -15.13
C ILE A 63 -9.65 -0.84 -15.61
N GLN A 64 -9.54 -1.02 -16.92
CA GLN A 64 -8.93 -2.20 -17.52
C GLN A 64 -7.44 -2.00 -17.79
N SER A 65 -6.72 -3.11 -17.95
CA SER A 65 -5.31 -3.08 -18.35
C SER A 65 -5.04 -2.32 -19.65
N SER A 66 -6.02 -2.26 -20.56
CA SER A 66 -5.94 -1.51 -21.82
C SER A 66 -6.10 0.00 -21.68
N ASP A 67 -6.57 0.47 -20.52
CA ASP A 67 -6.85 1.89 -20.28
C ASP A 67 -5.65 2.63 -19.66
N ILE A 68 -4.58 1.89 -19.34
CA ILE A 68 -3.39 2.40 -18.65
C ILE A 68 -2.11 1.94 -19.35
N ASP A 69 -1.09 2.79 -19.29
CA ASP A 69 0.29 2.39 -19.56
C ASP A 69 0.99 2.11 -18.22
N ILE A 70 1.67 0.97 -18.14
CA ILE A 70 2.33 0.54 -16.91
C ILE A 70 3.82 0.84 -17.02
N ASP A 71 4.32 1.64 -16.09
CA ASP A 71 5.74 1.90 -15.97
C ASP A 71 6.41 0.79 -15.13
N PRO A 72 7.23 -0.09 -15.74
CA PRO A 72 7.87 -1.18 -15.01
C PRO A 72 8.97 -0.70 -14.06
N ASN A 73 9.41 0.55 -14.16
CA ASN A 73 10.51 1.09 -13.36
C ASN A 73 10.05 1.71 -12.04
N PHE A 74 8.74 1.94 -11.88
CA PHE A 74 8.17 2.44 -10.63
C PHE A 74 7.62 1.28 -9.77
N ARG A 75 8.16 1.12 -8.56
CA ARG A 75 7.68 0.15 -7.56
C ARG A 75 7.71 0.75 -6.17
N PHE A 76 6.66 0.55 -5.37
CA PHE A 76 6.63 0.91 -3.95
C PHE A 76 6.18 -0.28 -3.11
N GLU A 77 6.87 -0.52 -1.99
CA GLU A 77 6.57 -1.62 -1.07
C GLU A 77 6.67 -1.09 0.35
N SER A 78 5.69 -1.43 1.18
CA SER A 78 5.68 -1.12 2.61
C SER A 78 5.32 -2.38 3.39
N VAL A 79 5.94 -2.54 4.55
CA VAL A 79 5.65 -3.64 5.48
C VAL A 79 4.98 -3.04 6.70
N ILE A 80 3.75 -3.49 6.97
CA ILE A 80 3.03 -3.10 8.18
C ILE A 80 3.23 -4.24 9.19
N PRO A 81 4.02 -4.04 10.27
CA PRO A 81 4.18 -5.05 11.29
C PRO A 81 2.83 -5.34 11.96
N SER A 82 2.47 -6.63 12.06
CA SER A 82 1.25 -7.08 12.75
C SER A 82 1.40 -7.16 14.27
N GLU A 83 2.58 -6.83 14.78
CA GLU A 83 2.90 -6.82 16.22
C GLU A 83 2.17 -5.65 16.89
N HIS A 84 1.38 -6.00 17.89
CA HIS A 84 0.53 -5.14 18.72
C HIS A 84 0.94 -3.68 18.71
N GLN A 85 -0.02 -2.82 18.33
CA GLN A 85 0.02 -1.36 18.44
C GLN A 85 0.92 -0.94 19.62
N HIS A 86 2.08 -0.38 19.32
CA HIS A 86 2.90 0.25 20.35
C HIS A 86 2.09 1.44 20.88
N PHE A 87 1.56 1.30 22.09
CA PHE A 87 0.88 2.40 22.77
C PHE A 87 1.94 3.34 23.34
N GLU A 88 2.03 4.53 22.76
CA GLU A 88 2.91 5.59 23.24
C GLU A 88 2.08 6.73 23.82
N TRP A 89 2.47 7.24 24.99
CA TRP A 89 1.92 8.50 25.50
C TRP A 89 2.54 9.65 24.71
N CYS A 90 1.75 10.25 23.83
CA CYS A 90 2.16 11.41 23.04
C CYS A 90 1.53 12.70 23.57
N THR A 91 2.31 13.80 23.58
CA THR A 91 1.78 15.16 23.72
C THR A 91 1.11 15.60 22.42
N TRP A 92 0.26 16.63 22.47
CA TRP A 92 -0.38 17.18 21.27
C TRP A 92 0.65 17.58 20.18
N ASP A 93 1.72 18.26 20.58
CA ASP A 93 2.81 18.67 19.67
C ASP A 93 3.57 17.47 19.06
N SER A 94 3.69 16.37 19.82
CA SER A 94 4.33 15.13 19.34
C SER A 94 3.41 14.32 18.42
N PHE A 95 2.10 14.41 18.63
CA PHE A 95 1.07 13.72 17.85
C PHE A 95 1.02 14.21 16.39
N GLU A 96 1.03 15.53 16.17
CA GLU A 96 0.99 16.12 14.81
C GLU A 96 2.19 15.70 13.95
N SER A 97 3.36 15.53 14.56
CA SER A 97 4.57 15.07 13.87
C SER A 97 4.52 13.57 13.51
N SER A 98 3.81 12.77 14.29
CA SER A 98 3.66 11.32 14.07
C SER A 98 2.55 10.97 13.06
N LEU A 99 1.56 11.84 12.87
CA LEU A 99 0.52 11.67 11.84
C LEU A 99 1.06 11.67 10.40
N LYS A 100 2.24 12.25 10.15
CA LYS A 100 2.86 12.40 8.82
C LYS A 100 3.55 11.13 8.29
N ARG A 101 3.30 9.96 8.87
CA ARG A 101 4.01 8.71 8.51
C ARG A 101 3.05 7.63 8.05
N SER A 102 1.97 8.01 7.36
CA SER A 102 1.13 7.01 6.72
C SER A 102 1.88 6.40 5.52
N GLY A 103 1.49 5.19 5.11
CA GLY A 103 2.07 4.57 3.92
C GLY A 103 1.87 5.41 2.65
N ILE A 104 0.82 6.24 2.60
CA ILE A 104 0.56 7.12 1.45
C ILE A 104 1.54 8.30 1.41
N ASP A 105 1.96 8.86 2.54
CA ASP A 105 2.91 9.97 2.55
C ASP A 105 4.25 9.54 1.96
N GLN A 106 4.74 8.37 2.36
CA GLN A 106 5.97 7.77 1.83
C GLN A 106 5.87 7.46 0.33
N LEU A 107 4.71 6.99 -0.12
CA LEU A 107 4.44 6.78 -1.54
C LEU A 107 4.49 8.10 -2.30
N LEU A 108 3.79 9.14 -1.82
CA LEU A 108 3.71 10.44 -2.48
C LEU A 108 5.08 11.14 -2.54
N GLU A 109 5.91 11.02 -1.51
CA GLU A 109 7.30 11.48 -1.54
C GLU A 109 8.12 10.77 -2.61
N LYS A 110 7.99 9.44 -2.73
CA LYS A 110 8.67 8.67 -3.77
C LYS A 110 8.19 9.05 -5.17
N VAL A 111 6.89 9.24 -5.37
CA VAL A 111 6.32 9.69 -6.65
C VAL A 111 6.87 11.05 -7.03
N ARG A 112 6.93 12.00 -6.09
CA ARG A 112 7.53 13.31 -6.34
C ARG A 112 9.00 13.19 -6.74
N ALA A 113 9.79 12.36 -6.06
CA ALA A 113 11.18 12.15 -6.43
C ALA A 113 11.30 11.53 -7.84
N TYR A 114 10.43 10.56 -8.16
CA TYR A 114 10.42 9.86 -9.44
C TYR A 114 10.07 10.75 -10.63
N LEU A 115 9.04 11.59 -10.49
CA LEU A 115 8.58 12.48 -11.57
C LEU A 115 9.51 13.68 -11.81
N ASN A 116 10.43 13.97 -10.88
CA ASN A 116 11.39 15.08 -10.97
C ASN A 116 12.82 14.63 -11.31
N ALA A 117 13.05 13.33 -11.51
CA ALA A 117 14.33 12.75 -11.91
C ALA A 117 14.49 12.74 -13.44
#